data_AF-A0A7C7KW97-F1
#
_entry.id   AF-A0A7C7KW97-F1
#
_cell.length_a   1.000
_cell.length_b   1.000
_cell.length_c   1.000
_cell.angle_alpha   90.00
_cell.angle_beta   90.00
_cell.angle_gamma   90.00
#
_symmetry.space_group_name_H-M   'P 1'
#
loop_
_entity.id
_entity.type
_entity.pdbx_description
1 polymer ?
#
loop_
_entity_poly.entity_id
_entity_poly.type
_entity_poly.pdbx_seq_one_letter_code
_entity_poly.pdbx_strand_id
1 'polypeptide(L)' 'MGHGRDLHCVDINSLELMNSRSIGGEAVALSALQQVKLDEKFAALGFNRKQISAAIGNLIGRMVQPGSELSTHQ' A
#
# COMPACT_ATOMS: atom_id res chain seq x y z
N MET A 1 -5.42 11.76 37.71
CA MET A 1 -4.64 12.86 37.12
C MET A 1 -3.32 12.24 36.66
N GLY A 2 -2.83 12.23 35.43
CA GLY A 2 -3.23 12.61 34.09
C GLY A 2 -1.97 12.34 33.25
N HIS A 3 -1.96 11.28 32.43
CA HIS A 3 -0.77 10.86 31.67
C HIS A 3 -0.42 11.95 30.65
N GLY A 4 0.64 12.71 30.94
CA GLY A 4 1.15 13.76 30.07
C GLY A 4 1.74 13.13 28.81
N ARG A 5 1.07 13.35 27.67
CA ARG A 5 1.50 12.86 26.36
C ARG A 5 2.85 13.49 26.01
N ASP A 6 3.77 12.65 25.58
CA ASP A 6 5.16 12.91 25.17
C ASP A 6 5.16 13.63 23.81
N LEU A 7 4.76 14.90 23.80
CA LEU A 7 4.69 15.71 22.58
C LEU A 7 6.09 16.21 22.21
N HIS A 8 6.67 15.60 21.17
CA HIS A 8 7.91 16.09 20.57
C HIS A 8 7.59 17.12 19.48
N CYS A 9 8.21 18.30 19.59
CA CYS A 9 8.13 19.34 18.58
C CYS A 9 9.11 19.01 17.46
N VAL A 10 8.60 18.55 16.32
CA VAL A 10 9.42 18.28 15.13
C VAL A 10 9.51 19.58 14.34
N ASP A 11 10.74 20.06 14.10
CA ASP A 11 10.98 21.16 13.18
C ASP A 11 10.70 20.69 11.74
N ILE A 12 9.72 21.33 11.10
CA ILE A 12 9.28 20.98 9.75
C ILE A 12 10.41 21.24 8.74
N ASN A 13 11.33 22.16 9.03
CA ASN A 13 12.46 22.50 8.15
C ASN A 13 13.61 21.48 8.20
N SER A 14 13.67 20.65 9.25
CA SER A 14 14.59 19.52 9.41
C SER A 14 14.08 18.24 8.76
N LEU A 15 12.87 18.25 8.19
CA LEU A 15 12.37 17.13 7.40
C LEU A 15 13.16 17.08 6.08
N GLU A 16 14.17 16.20 6.02
CA GLU A 16 14.73 15.78 4.75
C GLU A 16 13.65 15.02 3.97
N LEU A 17 12.91 15.73 3.11
CA LEU A 17 12.11 15.09 2.08
C LEU A 17 13.09 14.34 1.17
N MET A 18 13.19 13.03 1.36
CA MET A 18 13.80 12.15 0.37
C MET A 18 12.99 12.28 -0.91
N ASN A 19 13.42 13.19 -1.80
CA ASN A 19 12.86 13.31 -3.13
C ASN A 19 13.26 12.05 -3.90
N SER A 20 12.44 11.02 -3.76
CA SER A 20 12.67 9.76 -4.45
C SER A 20 12.59 10.04 -5.94
N ARG A 21 13.75 10.12 -6.61
CA ARG A 21 13.86 10.35 -8.07
C ARG A 21 13.21 9.23 -8.89
N SER A 22 12.72 8.18 -8.22
CA SER A 22 11.94 7.08 -8.78
C SER A 22 10.81 6.72 -7.82
N ILE A 23 9.64 6.37 -8.36
CA ILE A 23 8.52 5.81 -7.60
C ILE A 23 8.53 4.31 -7.86
N GLY A 24 8.53 3.49 -6.79
CA GLY A 24 8.46 2.03 -6.90
C GLY A 24 7.19 1.57 -7.60
N GLY A 25 7.27 0.46 -8.34
CA GLY A 25 6.12 -0.08 -9.08
C GLY A 25 4.92 -0.40 -8.17
N GLU A 26 5.19 -0.76 -6.92
CA GLU A 26 4.19 -1.03 -5.88
C GLU A 26 3.38 0.21 -5.54
N ALA A 27 4.03 1.37 -5.47
CA ALA A 27 3.37 2.64 -5.16
C ALA A 27 2.49 3.10 -6.34
N VAL A 28 2.96 2.92 -7.57
CA VAL A 28 2.16 3.17 -8.78
C VAL A 28 0.95 2.24 -8.82
N ALA A 29 1.15 0.95 -8.60
CA ALA A 29 0.09 -0.05 -8.57
C ALA A 29 -0.95 0.25 -7.47
N LEU A 30 -0.49 0.52 -6.24
CA LEU A 30 -1.38 0.89 -5.14
C LEU A 30 -2.22 2.13 -5.47
N SER A 31 -1.58 3.16 -6.04
CA SER A 31 -2.27 4.39 -6.43
C SER A 31 -3.33 4.13 -7.52
N ALA A 32 -3.03 3.27 -8.49
CA ALA A 32 -4.00 2.85 -9.51
C ALA A 32 -5.21 2.10 -8.90
N LEU A 33 -4.97 1.20 -7.93
CA LEU A 33 -6.04 0.47 -7.25
C LEU A 33 -6.93 1.39 -6.39
N GLN A 34 -6.34 2.42 -5.78
CA GLN A 34 -7.07 3.45 -5.03
C GLN A 34 -7.93 4.32 -5.96
N GLN A 35 -7.45 4.69 -7.15
CA GLN A 35 -8.22 5.45 -8.12
C GLN A 35 -9.52 4.74 -8.53
N VAL A 36 -9.50 3.40 -8.59
CA VAL A 36 -10.68 2.59 -8.91
C VAL A 36 -11.45 2.11 -7.67
N LYS A 37 -11.07 2.55 -6.47
CA LYS A 37 -11.70 2.23 -5.18
C LYS A 37 -11.87 0.71 -5.00
N LEU A 38 -10.83 -0.06 -5.31
CA LEU A 38 -10.93 -1.52 -5.31
C LEU A 38 -11.16 -2.09 -3.90
N ASP A 39 -10.58 -1.47 -2.89
CA ASP A 39 -10.81 -1.75 -1.48
C ASP A 39 -12.28 -1.59 -1.07
N GLU A 40 -12.94 -0.51 -1.49
CA GLU A 40 -14.38 -0.28 -1.26
C GLU A 40 -15.22 -1.38 -1.91
N LYS A 41 -14.85 -1.82 -3.12
CA LYS A 41 -15.52 -2.91 -3.83
C LYS A 41 -15.38 -4.24 -3.10
N PHE A 42 -14.19 -4.56 -2.59
CA PHE A 42 -14.01 -5.76 -1.78
C PHE A 42 -14.79 -5.70 -0.47
N ALA A 43 -14.82 -4.54 0.19
CA ALA A 43 -15.64 -4.35 1.38
C ALA A 43 -17.14 -4.56 1.09
N ALA A 44 -17.64 -4.05 -0.04
CA ALA A 44 -19.02 -4.25 -0.49
C ALA A 44 -19.34 -5.72 -0.79
N LEU A 45 -18.34 -6.52 -1.17
CA LEU A 45 -18.45 -7.97 -1.35
C LEU A 45 -18.32 -8.76 -0.03
N GLY A 46 -18.22 -8.09 1.12
CA GLY A 46 -18.16 -8.72 2.44
C GLY A 46 -16.76 -9.10 2.91
N PHE A 47 -15.70 -8.63 2.24
CA PHE A 47 -14.33 -8.90 2.69
C PHE A 47 -14.03 -8.09 3.95
N ASN A 48 -13.36 -8.73 4.92
CA ASN A 48 -12.83 -8.02 6.08
C ASN A 48 -11.50 -7.34 5.75
N ARG A 49 -11.06 -6.41 6.61
CA ARG A 49 -9.82 -5.63 6.42
C ARG A 49 -8.59 -6.49 6.11
N LYS A 50 -8.41 -7.64 6.78
CA LYS A 50 -7.26 -8.52 6.54
C LYS A 50 -7.29 -9.14 5.14
N GLN A 51 -8.48 -9.58 4.71
CA GLN A 51 -8.68 -10.15 3.38
C GLN A 51 -8.47 -9.10 2.28
N ILE A 52 -8.95 -7.86 2.50
CA ILE A 52 -8.72 -6.73 1.58
C ILE A 52 -7.22 -6.46 1.44
N SER A 53 -6.48 -6.33 2.55
CA SER A 53 -5.04 -6.11 2.52
C SER A 53 -4.29 -7.24 1.81
N ALA A 54 -4.66 -8.50 2.05
CA ALA A 54 -4.05 -9.65 1.38
C ALA A 54 -4.35 -9.66 -0.13
N ALA A 55 -5.60 -9.38 -0.53
CA ALA A 55 -6.00 -9.35 -1.93
C ALA A 55 -5.28 -8.23 -2.71
N ILE A 56 -5.23 -7.02 -2.14
CA ILE A 56 -4.52 -5.88 -2.73
C ILE A 56 -3.02 -6.16 -2.84
N GLY A 57 -2.39 -6.69 -1.78
CA GLY A 57 -0.97 -7.04 -1.80
C GLY A 57 -0.63 -8.07 -2.88
N ASN A 58 -1.46 -9.11 -3.01
CA ASN A 58 -1.28 -10.12 -4.06
C ASN A 58 -1.45 -9.56 -5.47
N LEU A 59 -2.42 -8.65 -5.67
CA LEU A 59 -2.63 -7.99 -6.94
C LEU A 59 -1.45 -7.08 -7.32
N ILE A 60 -0.97 -6.25 -6.38
CA ILE A 60 0.20 -5.40 -6.56
C ILE A 60 1.44 -6.24 -6.89
N GLY A 61 1.68 -7.34 -6.16
CA GLY A 61 2.79 -8.24 -6.45
C GLY A 61 2.78 -8.74 -7.89
N ARG A 62 1.61 -9.12 -8.42
CA ARG A 62 1.45 -9.52 -9.83
C ARG A 62 1.54 -8.38 -10.83
N MET A 63 1.19 -7.15 -10.44
CA MET A 63 1.34 -5.96 -11.29
C MET A 63 2.81 -5.55 -11.43
N VAL A 64 3.60 -5.70 -10.37
CA VAL A 64 5.03 -5.32 -10.35
C VAL A 64 5.92 -6.41 -10.93
N GLN A 65 5.62 -7.67 -10.62
CA GLN A 65 6.35 -8.82 -11.13
C GLN A 65 5.36 -9.84 -11.71
N PRO A 66 4.95 -9.67 -12.99
CA PRO A 66 3.98 -10.57 -13.62
C PRO A 66 4.60 -11.97 -13.81
N GLY A 67 4.38 -12.85 -12.83
CA GLY A 67 4.65 -14.27 -12.94
C GLY A 67 3.48 -14.98 -13.62
N SER A 68 3.75 -15.66 -14.74
CA SER A 68 2.77 -16.51 -15.41
C SER A 68 2.58 -17.83 -14.66
N GLU A 69 1.34 -18.31 -14.57
CA GLU A 69 1.01 -19.69 -14.16
C GLU A 69 1.75 -20.76 -14.99
N LEU A 70 2.21 -20.40 -16.20
CA LEU A 70 3.08 -21.20 -17.08
C LEU A 70 4.51 -21.42 -16.52
N SER A 71 4.95 -20.60 -15.56
CA SER A 71 6.32 -20.64 -15.01
C SER A 71 6.50 -21.66 -13.88
N THR A 72 5.47 -22.47 -13.58
CA THR A 72 5.49 -23.51 -12.51
C THR A 72 5.68 -24.93 -13.08
N HIS A 73 5.82 -25.09 -14.40
CA HIS A 73 6.19 -26.35 -15.03
C HIS A 73 7.70 -26.37 -15.35
N GLN A 74 8.52 -26.69 -14.35
CA GLN A 74 9.84 -27.29 -14.54
C GLN A 74 10.03 -28.43 -13.56
#